data_AF-A0A1B7VWS3-F1
#
_entry.id   AF-A0A1B7VWS3-F1
#
_cell.length_a   1.000
_cell.length_b   1.000
_cell.length_c   1.000
_cell.angle_alpha   90.00
_cell.angle_beta   90.00
_cell.angle_gamma   90.00
#
_symmetry.space_group_name_H-M   'P 1'
#
loop_
_entity.id
_entity.type
_entity.pdbx_description
1 polymer ?
#
loop_
_entity_poly.entity_id
_entity_poly.type
_entity_poly.pdbx_seq_one_letter_code
_entity_poly.pdbx_strand_id
1 'polypeptide(L)' 'MIRSSQINIIPMDPKEFVALYGKKFAARVSGYPVETLGKYLANPESKRYINPSDSVKLHFGAIHQIIITNSKVQES' A
#
# COMPACT_ATOMS: atom_id res chain seq x y z
N MET A 1 0.75 -18.26 -25.34
CA MET A 1 0.90 -18.22 -23.86
C MET A 1 1.66 -16.95 -23.52
N ILE A 2 0.96 -15.91 -23.05
CA ILE A 2 1.65 -14.75 -22.46
C ILE A 2 2.25 -15.26 -21.16
N ARG A 3 3.58 -15.29 -21.07
CA ARG A 3 4.27 -15.58 -19.81
C ARG A 3 3.76 -14.56 -18.82
N SER A 4 3.06 -15.01 -17.78
CA SER A 4 2.77 -14.18 -16.61
C SER A 4 4.14 -13.81 -16.05
N SER A 5 4.69 -12.66 -16.45
CA SER A 5 5.86 -12.10 -15.81
C SER A 5 5.51 -12.05 -14.34
N GLN A 6 6.19 -12.82 -13.51
CA GLN A 6 6.04 -12.73 -12.06
C GLN A 6 6.37 -11.29 -11.70
N ILE A 7 5.34 -10.49 -11.45
CA ILE A 7 5.52 -9.13 -10.95
C ILE A 7 6.06 -9.35 -9.54
N ASN A 8 7.36 -9.14 -9.37
CA ASN A 8 7.99 -9.14 -8.06
C ASN A 8 7.50 -7.91 -7.31
N ILE A 9 6.39 -8.07 -6.60
CA ILE A 9 5.81 -7.04 -5.75
C ILE A 9 6.73 -6.90 -4.54
N ILE A 10 7.29 -5.71 -4.37
CA ILE A 10 8.03 -5.33 -3.16
C ILE A 10 6.98 -4.96 -2.11
N PRO A 11 6.85 -5.70 -0.99
CA PRO A 11 5.90 -5.36 0.06
C PRO A 11 6.17 -3.96 0.62
N MET A 12 5.11 -3.23 0.95
CA MET A 12 5.20 -1.90 1.55
C MET A 12 4.24 -1.80 2.73
N ASP A 13 4.70 -1.26 3.86
CA ASP A 13 3.82 -1.08 5.01
C ASP A 13 2.77 0.01 4.74
N PRO A 14 1.50 -0.17 5.14
CA PRO A 14 0.47 0.88 5.06
C PRO A 14 0.93 2.22 5.64
N LYS A 15 1.78 2.21 6.68
CA LYS A 15 2.33 3.43 7.29
C LYS A 15 3.29 4.16 6.36
N GLU A 16 4.15 3.43 5.65
CA GLU A 16 5.04 3.99 4.63
C GLU A 16 4.24 4.55 3.46
N PHE A 17 3.26 3.80 2.96
CA PHE A 17 2.40 4.23 1.87
C PHE A 17 1.64 5.52 2.20
N VAL A 18 1.09 5.61 3.41
CA VAL A 18 0.38 6.81 3.88
C VAL A 18 1.31 8.00 4.05
N ALA A 19 2.56 7.78 4.47
CA ALA A 19 3.55 8.85 4.53
C ALA A 19 3.86 9.44 3.14
N LEU A 20 3.88 8.61 2.09
CA LEU A 20 4.12 9.05 0.71
C LEU A 20 2.92 9.74 0.07
N TYR A 21 1.71 9.19 0.23
CA TYR A 21 0.54 9.62 -0.55
C TYR A 21 -0.58 10.29 0.26
N GLY A 22 -0.49 10.23 1.59
CA GLY A 22 -1.51 10.75 2.50
C GLY A 22 -2.67 9.78 2.74
N LYS A 23 -3.28 9.89 3.93
CA LYS A 23 -4.30 8.96 4.44
C LYS A 23 -5.55 8.87 3.58
N LYS A 24 -6.05 10.02 3.09
CA LYS A 24 -7.26 10.08 2.25
C LYS A 24 -7.05 9.37 0.91
N PHE A 25 -5.90 9.59 0.28
CA PHE A 25 -5.55 8.92 -0.97
C PHE A 25 -5.39 7.42 -0.75
N ALA A 26 -4.66 7.01 0.29
CA ALA A 26 -4.47 5.61 0.66
C ALA A 26 -5.80 4.88 0.86
N ALA A 27 -6.75 5.47 1.58
CA ALA A 27 -8.08 4.88 1.75
C ALA A 27 -8.81 4.69 0.41
N ARG A 28 -8.76 5.70 -0.46
CA ARG A 28 -9.40 5.66 -1.78
C ARG A 28 -8.82 4.57 -2.68
N VAL A 29 -7.50 4.44 -2.75
CA VAL A 29 -6.84 3.53 -3.72
C VAL A 29 -6.69 2.11 -3.19
N SER A 30 -6.56 1.93 -1.88
CA SER A 30 -6.39 0.60 -1.29
C SER A 30 -7.70 -0.14 -1.06
N GLY A 31 -8.84 0.56 -1.05
CA GLY A 31 -10.16 0.01 -0.73
C GLY A 31 -10.38 -0.24 0.77
N TYR A 32 -9.37 0.01 1.62
CA TYR A 32 -9.52 -0.13 3.07
C TYR A 32 -10.27 1.07 3.65
N PRO A 33 -11.26 0.85 4.55
CA PRO A 33 -11.89 1.92 5.31
C PRO A 33 -10.86 2.75 6.09
N VAL A 34 -11.15 4.05 6.27
CA VAL A 34 -10.29 4.99 7.01
C VAL A 34 -10.03 4.50 8.44
N GLU A 35 -11.01 3.83 9.06
CA GLU A 35 -10.88 3.23 10.39
C GLU A 35 -9.87 2.07 10.40
N THR A 36 -9.95 1.17 9.43
CA THR A 36 -9.01 0.04 9.29
C THR A 36 -7.59 0.53 9.06
N LEU A 37 -7.43 1.51 8.16
CA LEU A 37 -6.14 2.20 7.99
C LEU A 37 -5.69 2.85 9.30
N GLY A 38 -6.60 3.46 10.06
CA GLY A 38 -6.29 4.03 11.37
C GLY A 38 -5.67 3.03 12.34
N LYS A 39 -6.04 1.75 12.27
CA LYS A 39 -5.46 0.68 13.10
C LYS A 39 -4.03 0.32 12.66
N TYR A 40 -3.76 0.26 11.36
CA TYR A 40 -2.41 0.03 10.83
C TYR A 40 -1.45 1.20 11.11
N LEU A 41 -1.99 2.42 11.17
CA LEU A 41 -1.22 3.65 11.40
C LEU A 41 -1.00 3.98 12.88
N ALA A 42 -1.66 3.26 13.80
CA ALA A 42 -1.53 3.51 15.23
C ALA A 42 -0.10 3.21 15.71
N ASN A 43 0.27 3.77 16.87
CA ASN A 43 1.54 3.43 17.53
C ASN A 43 1.53 1.92 17.88
N PRO A 44 2.57 1.14 17.57
CA PRO A 44 2.70 -0.26 17.95
C PRO A 44 2.39 -0.60 19.42
N GLU A 45 2.62 0.34 20.34
CA GLU A 45 2.30 0.18 21.77
C GLU A 45 0.81 0.36 22.11
N SER A 46 0.01 0.85 21.16
CA SER A 46 -1.42 1.10 21.35
C SER A 46 -2.24 -0.17 21.25
N LYS A 47 -3.24 -0.32 22.13
CA LYS A 47 -4.27 -1.38 22.03
C LYS A 47 -5.07 -1.36 20.72
N ARG A 48 -5.04 -0.25 19.97
CA ARG A 48 -5.72 -0.09 18.69
C ARG A 48 -4.85 -0.53 17.51
N TYR A 49 -3.56 -0.75 17.73
CA TYR A 49 -2.64 -1.14 16.67
C TYR A 49 -2.90 -2.57 16.22
N ILE A 50 -2.91 -2.73 14.90
CA ILE A 50 -2.93 -4.03 14.25
C ILE A 50 -1.70 -4.07 13.36
N ASN A 51 -0.84 -5.07 13.58
CA ASN A 51 0.27 -5.33 12.67
C ASN A 51 -0.30 -5.82 11.32
N PRO A 52 -0.06 -5.11 10.20
CA PRO A 52 -0.57 -5.52 8.90
C PRO A 52 0.06 -6.85 8.48
N SER A 53 -0.77 -7.76 7.95
CA SER A 53 -0.29 -9.04 7.43
C SER A 53 0.52 -8.86 6.15
N ASP A 54 1.28 -9.90 5.76
CA ASP A 54 2.08 -9.85 4.54
C ASP A 54 1.22 -9.62 3.29
N SER A 55 0.01 -10.18 3.24
CA SER A 55 -0.93 -9.91 2.14
C SER A 55 -1.34 -8.43 2.07
N VAL A 56 -1.48 -7.76 3.22
CA VAL A 56 -1.76 -6.31 3.25
C VAL A 56 -0.56 -5.56 2.71
N LYS A 57 0.66 -5.91 3.15
CA LYS A 57 1.89 -5.25 2.69
C LYS A 57 2.13 -5.44 1.19
N LEU A 58 1.84 -6.64 0.67
CA LEU A 58 1.89 -6.92 -0.77
C LEU A 58 0.85 -6.09 -1.53
N HIS A 59 -0.37 -5.94 -1.01
CA HIS A 59 -1.39 -5.11 -1.65
C HIS A 59 -0.97 -3.64 -1.78
N PHE A 60 -0.44 -3.04 -0.71
CA PHE A 60 0.07 -1.67 -0.75
C PHE A 60 1.31 -1.54 -1.64
N GLY A 61 2.20 -2.54 -1.62
CA GLY A 61 3.35 -2.63 -2.51
C GLY A 61 2.96 -2.66 -3.99
N ALA A 62 1.94 -3.45 -4.34
CA ALA A 62 1.44 -3.55 -5.71
C ALA A 62 0.86 -2.21 -6.21
N ILE A 63 0.06 -1.54 -5.37
CA ILE A 63 -0.49 -0.22 -5.70
C ILE A 63 0.63 0.80 -5.92
N HIS A 64 1.62 0.82 -5.02
CA HIS A 64 2.78 1.71 -5.15
C HIS A 64 3.52 1.47 -6.47
N GLN A 65 3.79 0.21 -6.81
CA GLN A 65 4.46 -0.15 -8.06
C GLN A 65 3.67 0.28 -9.30
N ILE A 66 2.34 0.17 -9.28
CA ILE A 66 1.48 0.64 -10.38
C ILE A 66 1.59 2.16 -10.53
N ILE A 67 1.55 2.90 -9.42
CA ILE A 67 1.65 4.37 -9.43
C ILE A 67 3.00 4.81 -10.04
N ILE A 68 4.12 4.28 -9.56
CA ILE A 68 5.45 4.66 -10.06
C ILE A 68 5.66 4.26 -11.53
N THR A 69 5.08 3.13 -11.96
CA THR A 69 5.18 2.68 -13.35
C THR A 69 4.41 3.62 -14.27
N ASN A 70 3.19 3.99 -13.88
CA ASN A 70 2.38 4.93 -14.65
C ASN A 70 3.02 6.33 -14.72
N SER A 71 3.65 6.81 -13.64
CA SER A 71 4.38 8.09 -13.67
C SER A 71 5.54 8.06 -14.68
N LYS A 72 6.34 7.00 -14.69
CA LYS A 72 7.47 6.86 -15.63
C LYS A 72 7.05 6.82 -17.10
N VAL A 73 5.91 6.19 -17.40
CA VAL A 73 5.38 6.10 -18.77
C VAL A 73 4.90 7.48 -19.27
N GLN A 74 4.46 8.38 -18.40
CA GLN A 74 4.03 9.73 -18.80
C GLN A 74 5.19 10.71 -19.02
N GLU A 75 6.37 10.42 -18.48
CA GLU A 75 7.59 11.21 -18.65
C GLU A 75 8.44 10.79 -19.86
N SER A 76 8.04 9.72 -20.57
CA SER A 76 8.69 9.19 -21.78
C SER A 76 7.93 9.58 -23.04
#